data_AF-A0A816QQ35-F1
#
_entry.id   AF-A0A816QQ35-F1
#
_cell.length_a   1.000
_cell.length_b   1.000
_cell.length_c   1.000
_cell.angle_alpha   90.00
_cell.angle_beta   90.00
_cell.angle_gamma   90.00
#
_symmetry.space_group_name_H-M   'P 1'
#
loop_
_entity.id
_entity.type
_entity.pdbx_description
1 polymer ?
#
loop_
_entity_poly.entity_id
_entity_poly.type
_entity_poly.pdbx_seq_one_letter_code
_entity_poly.pdbx_strand_id
1 'polypeptide(L)'
;GKKLLDEMPENYRNNNITSTSAINMLMKFGDVEPAQQIFRSIKVKDIISYNAMMKGYIENKTFEKALDLFEQIHLGLTNVTYTIVFNACAKLCNDRAMKIGKELLAKMPENRCIALSIS
;
A
#
# COMPACT_ATOMS: atom_id res chain seq x y z
N GLY A 1 -20.27 0.04 -0.03
CA GLY A 1 -19.43 1.23 -0.13
C GLY A 1 -19.98 2.43 0.58
N LYS A 2 -20.75 3.27 -0.12
CA LYS A 2 -21.20 4.59 0.36
C LYS A 2 -21.84 4.62 1.76
N LYS A 3 -22.66 3.63 2.11
CA LYS A 3 -23.30 3.54 3.44
C LYS A 3 -22.33 3.55 4.63
N LEU A 4 -21.10 3.05 4.44
CA LEU A 4 -20.09 3.06 5.51
C LEU A 4 -19.53 4.46 5.76
N LEU A 5 -19.42 5.31 4.73
CA LEU A 5 -18.93 6.68 4.90
C LEU A 5 -19.95 7.56 5.61
N ASP A 6 -21.23 7.35 5.34
CA ASP A 6 -22.33 8.12 5.94
C ASP A 6 -22.56 7.80 7.44
N GLU A 7 -22.06 6.64 7.91
CA GLU A 7 -22.17 6.17 9.31
C GLU A 7 -20.88 6.38 10.13
N MET A 8 -19.80 6.88 9.51
CA MET A 8 -18.50 7.00 10.19
C MET A 8 -18.41 8.31 10.99
N PRO A 9 -18.24 8.25 12.33
CA PRO A 9 -18.12 9.45 13.15
C PRO A 9 -16.86 10.27 12.78
N GLU A 10 -16.99 11.59 12.80
CA GLU A 10 -15.92 12.58 12.50
C GLU A 10 -14.60 12.36 13.28
N ASN A 11 -14.61 11.58 14.38
CA ASN A 11 -13.43 11.27 15.18
C ASN A 11 -12.39 10.34 14.51
N TYR A 12 -12.70 9.80 13.33
CA TYR A 12 -11.82 8.90 12.56
C TYR A 12 -10.48 9.55 12.17
N ARG A 13 -10.46 10.88 12.00
CA ARG A 13 -9.32 11.67 11.52
C ARG A 13 -8.08 11.63 12.43
N ASN A 14 -8.22 11.22 13.69
CA ASN A 14 -7.14 11.22 14.67
C ASN A 14 -6.62 9.83 15.06
N ASN A 15 -7.13 8.74 14.47
CA ASN A 15 -6.63 7.39 14.75
C ASN A 15 -6.29 6.63 13.46
N ASN A 16 -4.99 6.43 13.22
CA ASN A 16 -4.44 5.71 12.06
C ASN A 16 -4.98 4.27 11.96
N ILE A 17 -5.22 3.59 13.09
CA ILE A 17 -5.73 2.21 13.09
C ILE A 17 -7.13 2.18 12.48
N THR A 18 -8.00 3.08 12.92
CA THR A 18 -9.38 3.12 12.44
C THR A 18 -9.41 3.51 10.96
N SER A 19 -8.67 4.55 10.58
CA SER A 19 -8.55 4.98 9.17
C SER A 19 -8.00 3.85 8.27
N THR A 20 -7.02 3.10 8.74
CA THR A 20 -6.44 1.96 7.99
C THR A 20 -7.46 0.83 7.81
N SER A 21 -8.24 0.50 8.84
CA SER A 21 -9.34 -0.47 8.72
C SER A 21 -10.38 -0.04 7.69
N ALA A 22 -10.76 1.24 7.68
CA ALA A 22 -11.69 1.78 6.70
C ALA A 22 -11.14 1.72 5.27
N ILE A 23 -9.86 2.08 5.08
CA ILE A 23 -9.16 1.95 3.79
C ILE A 23 -9.23 0.50 3.31
N ASN A 24 -8.85 -0.47 4.14
CA ASN A 24 -8.89 -1.89 3.78
C ASN A 24 -10.30 -2.34 3.35
N MET A 25 -11.33 -1.91 4.08
CA MET A 25 -12.71 -2.26 3.78
C MET A 25 -13.18 -1.66 2.44
N LEU A 26 -12.92 -0.36 2.22
CA LEU A 26 -13.31 0.34 1.00
C LEU A 26 -12.59 -0.23 -0.23
N MET A 27 -11.28 -0.46 -0.12
CA MET A 27 -10.49 -1.06 -1.21
C MET A 27 -10.98 -2.48 -1.54
N LYS A 28 -11.39 -3.27 -0.56
CA LYS A 28 -11.96 -4.62 -0.77
C LYS A 28 -13.26 -4.60 -1.59
N PHE A 29 -14.04 -3.52 -1.50
CA PHE A 29 -15.26 -3.34 -2.30
C PHE A 29 -15.02 -2.56 -3.60
N GLY A 30 -13.78 -2.18 -3.90
CA GLY A 30 -13.45 -1.38 -5.08
C GLY A 30 -13.81 0.10 -4.96
N ASP A 31 -14.16 0.57 -3.77
CA ASP A 31 -14.44 1.98 -3.48
C ASP A 31 -13.10 2.77 -3.32
N VAL A 32 -12.32 2.84 -4.40
CA VAL A 32 -10.94 3.37 -4.38
C VAL A 32 -10.90 4.86 -4.04
N GLU A 33 -11.77 5.68 -4.62
CA GLU A 33 -11.74 7.13 -4.41
C GLU A 33 -12.01 7.51 -2.93
N PRO A 34 -13.05 6.96 -2.27
CA PRO A 34 -13.23 7.16 -0.83
C PRO A 34 -12.03 6.72 0.02
N ALA A 35 -11.43 5.57 -0.30
CA ALA A 35 -10.24 5.10 0.42
C ALA A 35 -9.07 6.11 0.29
N GLN A 36 -8.88 6.68 -0.90
CA GLN A 36 -7.89 7.74 -1.12
C GLN A 36 -8.19 9.00 -0.31
N GLN A 37 -9.46 9.40 -0.20
CA GLN A 37 -9.86 10.56 0.61
C GLN A 37 -9.53 10.35 2.09
N ILE A 38 -9.84 9.16 2.63
CA ILE A 38 -9.48 8.81 4.01
C ILE A 38 -7.95 8.83 4.17
N PHE A 39 -7.22 8.18 3.27
CA PHE A 39 -5.76 8.15 3.32
C PHE A 39 -5.15 9.56 3.28
N ARG A 40 -5.65 10.45 2.40
CA ARG A 40 -5.22 11.85 2.35
C ARG A 40 -5.52 12.60 3.66
N SER A 41 -6.62 12.28 4.34
CA SER A 41 -7.00 12.92 5.61
C SER A 41 -6.14 12.53 6.81
N ILE A 42 -5.38 11.43 6.74
CA ILE A 42 -4.44 11.01 7.80
C ILE A 42 -3.31 12.04 7.91
N LYS A 43 -3.22 12.74 9.05
CA LYS A 43 -2.22 13.79 9.30
C LYS A 43 -0.78 13.25 9.31
N VAL A 44 -0.55 12.18 10.05
CA VAL A 44 0.76 11.52 10.16
C VAL A 44 0.60 10.07 9.73
N LYS A 45 0.99 9.78 8.49
CA LYS A 45 0.89 8.44 7.91
C LYS A 45 2.04 7.58 8.42
N ASP A 46 1.72 6.36 8.85
CA ASP A 46 2.70 5.34 9.20
C ASP A 46 2.80 4.28 8.09
N ILE A 47 3.78 3.39 8.20
CA ILE A 47 4.02 2.34 7.21
C ILE A 47 2.82 1.39 7.05
N ILE A 48 1.98 1.24 8.09
CA ILE A 48 0.79 0.37 8.07
C ILE A 48 -0.27 0.99 7.16
N SER A 49 -0.53 2.28 7.29
CA SER A 49 -1.47 3.01 6.44
C SER A 49 -1.04 3.02 4.96
N TYR A 50 0.26 3.19 4.69
CA TYR A 50 0.83 3.07 3.34
C TYR A 50 0.64 1.66 2.78
N ASN A 51 0.99 0.63 3.56
CA ASN A 51 0.84 -0.77 3.14
C ASN A 51 -0.62 -1.13 2.83
N ALA A 52 -1.57 -0.68 3.65
CA ALA A 52 -3.00 -0.90 3.41
C ALA A 52 -3.44 -0.30 2.08
N MET A 53 -3.06 0.94 1.81
CA MET A 53 -3.42 1.63 0.57
C MET A 53 -2.77 0.99 -0.67
N MET A 54 -1.47 0.68 -0.61
CA MET A 54 -0.76 0.02 -1.71
C MET A 54 -1.32 -1.38 -1.99
N LYS A 55 -1.59 -2.18 -0.95
CA LYS A 55 -2.22 -3.49 -1.10
C LYS A 55 -3.57 -3.36 -1.80
N GLY A 56 -4.39 -2.40 -1.37
CA GLY A 56 -5.66 -2.12 -2.01
C GLY A 56 -5.51 -1.79 -3.49
N TYR A 57 -4.50 -0.98 -3.87
CA TYR A 57 -4.25 -0.66 -5.28
C TYR A 57 -3.92 -1.90 -6.11
N ILE A 58 -3.16 -2.84 -5.56
CA ILE A 58 -2.83 -4.12 -6.21
C ILE A 58 -4.10 -4.97 -6.39
N GLU A 59 -4.91 -5.10 -5.35
CA GLU A 59 -6.17 -5.87 -5.40
C GLU A 59 -7.16 -5.28 -6.42
N ASN A 60 -7.13 -3.95 -6.61
CA ASN A 60 -7.92 -3.24 -7.60
C ASN A 60 -7.21 -3.06 -8.96
N LYS A 61 -6.13 -3.80 -9.21
CA LYS A 61 -5.39 -3.83 -10.49
C LYS A 61 -4.84 -2.47 -10.95
N THR A 62 -4.63 -1.55 -10.01
CA THR A 62 -4.06 -0.21 -10.23
C THR A 62 -2.61 -0.16 -9.78
N PHE A 63 -1.79 -1.05 -10.32
CA PHE A 63 -0.43 -1.31 -9.83
C PHE A 63 0.50 -0.09 -9.92
N GLU A 64 0.36 0.77 -10.94
CA GLU A 64 1.19 1.98 -11.06
C GLU A 64 0.98 2.92 -9.87
N LYS A 65 -0.27 3.09 -9.43
CA LYS A 65 -0.60 3.88 -8.23
C LYS A 65 0.01 3.28 -6.95
N ALA A 66 0.20 1.97 -6.89
CA ALA A 66 0.91 1.34 -5.78
C ALA A 66 2.39 1.70 -5.78
N LEU A 67 3.05 1.71 -6.94
CA LEU A 67 4.45 2.11 -7.08
C LEU A 67 4.65 3.62 -6.85
N ASP A 68 3.76 4.46 -7.38
CA ASP A 68 3.79 5.91 -7.14
C ASP A 68 3.63 6.24 -5.65
N LEU A 69 2.85 5.44 -4.93
CA LEU A 69 2.68 5.60 -3.49
C LEU A 69 3.89 5.06 -2.70
N PHE A 70 4.50 3.98 -3.16
CA PHE A 70 5.74 3.45 -2.58
C PHE A 70 6.89 4.47 -2.62
N GLU A 71 7.05 5.19 -3.73
CA GLU A 71 8.08 6.22 -3.90
C GLU A 71 7.94 7.40 -2.91
N GLN A 72 6.75 7.59 -2.32
CA GLN A 72 6.49 8.60 -1.29
C GLN A 72 6.86 8.15 0.13
N ILE A 73 7.28 6.90 0.31
CA ILE A 73 7.64 6.36 1.63
C ILE A 73 9.07 6.77 1.97
N HIS A 74 9.21 7.63 2.98
CA HIS A 74 10.50 7.98 3.59
C HIS A 74 10.71 7.31 4.96
N LEU A 75 9.86 6.33 5.29
CA LEU A 75 9.89 5.56 6.53
C LEU A 75 10.71 4.26 6.35
N GLY A 76 11.08 3.63 7.47
CA GLY A 76 11.69 2.30 7.45
C GLY A 76 10.76 1.27 6.80
N LEU A 77 11.26 0.60 5.74
CA LEU A 77 10.52 -0.43 5.03
C LEU A 77 10.43 -1.71 5.88
N THR A 78 9.27 -2.38 5.79
CA THR A 78 9.02 -3.66 6.46
C THR A 78 8.93 -4.78 5.44
N ASN A 79 9.04 -6.03 5.89
CA ASN A 79 8.84 -7.21 5.03
C ASN A 79 7.51 -7.17 4.26
N VAL A 80 6.45 -6.66 4.89
CA VAL A 80 5.13 -6.47 4.27
C VAL A 80 5.22 -5.50 3.10
N THR A 81 5.93 -4.38 3.27
CA THR A 81 6.13 -3.37 2.22
C THR A 81 6.85 -3.98 1.02
N TYR A 82 7.92 -4.73 1.26
CA TYR A 82 8.65 -5.42 0.19
C TYR A 82 7.77 -6.41 -0.58
N THR A 83 7.01 -7.25 0.11
CA THR A 83 6.09 -8.21 -0.54
C THR A 83 5.06 -7.51 -1.42
N ILE A 84 4.48 -6.40 -0.94
CA ILE A 84 3.51 -5.60 -1.70
C ILE A 84 4.17 -5.05 -2.98
N VAL A 85 5.33 -4.41 -2.85
CA VAL A 85 5.99 -3.78 -4.01
C VAL A 85 6.45 -4.82 -5.02
N PHE A 86 7.01 -5.95 -4.60
CA PHE A 86 7.37 -7.03 -5.52
C PHE A 86 6.17 -7.60 -6.27
N ASN A 87 5.02 -7.75 -5.59
CA ASN A 87 3.80 -8.17 -6.26
C ASN A 87 3.37 -7.14 -7.31
N ALA A 88 3.38 -5.84 -6.98
CA ALA A 88 3.11 -4.79 -7.96
C ALA A 88 4.08 -4.83 -9.16
N CYS A 89 5.38 -5.00 -8.90
CA CYS A 89 6.40 -5.09 -9.95
C CYS A 89 6.17 -6.30 -10.88
N ALA A 90 5.90 -7.46 -10.30
CA ALA A 90 5.61 -8.70 -11.04
C ALA A 90 4.30 -8.64 -11.85
N LYS A 91 3.36 -7.75 -11.48
CA LYS A 91 2.11 -7.54 -12.22
C LYS A 91 2.22 -6.49 -13.32
N LEU A 92 3.08 -5.48 -13.18
CA LEU A 92 3.29 -4.44 -14.19
C LEU A 92 4.22 -4.83 -15.32
N CYS A 93 5.29 -5.57 -15.01
CA CYS A 93 6.29 -6.02 -15.98
C CYS A 93 6.84 -4.93 -16.93
N ASN A 94 6.97 -3.68 -16.46
CA ASN A 94 7.59 -2.59 -17.23
C ASN A 94 9.00 -2.25 -16.69
N ASP A 95 9.78 -1.49 -17.46
CA ASP A 95 11.16 -1.15 -17.11
C ASP A 95 11.27 -0.42 -15.76
N ARG A 96 10.30 0.45 -15.46
CA ARG A 96 10.22 1.18 -14.18
C ARG A 96 10.06 0.21 -13.00
N ALA A 97 9.09 -0.71 -13.09
CA ALA A 97 8.84 -1.72 -12.08
C ALA A 97 10.06 -2.63 -11.86
N MET A 98 10.74 -3.04 -12.94
CA MET A 98 11.95 -3.85 -12.86
C MET A 98 13.10 -3.11 -12.19
N LYS A 99 13.27 -1.81 -12.48
CA LYS A 99 14.27 -0.97 -11.83
C LYS A 99 14.00 -0.83 -10.33
N ILE A 100 12.77 -0.52 -9.94
CA ILE A 100 12.36 -0.42 -8.52
C ILE A 100 12.61 -1.75 -7.80
N GLY A 101 12.22 -2.89 -8.41
CA GLY A 101 12.43 -4.20 -7.83
C GLY A 101 13.91 -4.53 -7.57
N LYS A 102 14.79 -4.21 -8.53
CA LYS A 102 16.25 -4.41 -8.38
C LYS A 102 16.83 -3.53 -7.27
N GLU A 103 16.46 -2.25 -7.22
CA GLU A 103 16.91 -1.34 -6.16
C GLU A 103 16.44 -1.78 -4.77
N LEU A 104 15.24 -2.32 -4.67
CA LEU A 104 14.70 -2.86 -3.42
C LEU A 104 15.42 -4.12 -2.96
N LEU A 105 15.74 -5.03 -3.88
CA LEU A 105 16.52 -6.24 -3.55
C LEU A 105 17.89 -5.88 -2.95
N ALA A 106 18.56 -4.86 -3.48
CA ALA A 106 19.86 -4.40 -2.96
C ALA A 106 19.77 -3.75 -1.55
N LYS A 107 18.59 -3.25 -1.16
CA LYS A 107 18.34 -2.62 0.15
C LYS A 107 17.80 -3.60 1.20
N MET A 108 17.41 -4.81 0.80
CA MET A 108 16.94 -5.80 1.74
C MET A 108 18.07 -6.19 2.71
N PRO A 109 17.85 -6.14 4.03
CA PRO A 109 18.80 -6.72 4.96
C PRO A 109 18.94 -8.21 4.64
N GLU A 110 20.17 -8.69 4.47
CA GLU A 110 20.52 -10.04 3.99
C GLU A 110 19.95 -11.23 4.80
N ASN A 111 19.11 -10.98 5.82
CA ASN A 111 18.51 -12.00 6.67
C ASN A 111 16.98 -11.89 6.75
N ARG A 112 16.30 -12.55 5.80
CA ARG A 112 15.19 -13.52 6.02
C ARG A 112 14.49 -13.91 4.69
N CYS A 113 14.94 -15.02 4.09
CA CYS A 113 14.18 -16.04 3.34
C CYS A 113 13.01 -15.65 2.42
N ILE A 114 13.21 -14.81 1.39
CA ILE A 114 12.29 -14.80 0.22
C ILE A 114 13.04 -14.90 -1.13
N ALA A 115 14.37 -14.98 -1.12
CA ALA A 115 15.19 -14.99 -2.34
C ALA A 115 15.21 -16.33 -3.12
N LEU A 116 14.33 -17.30 -2.83
CA LEU A 116 14.40 -18.64 -3.45
C LEU A 116 13.09 -19.16 -4.08
N SER A 117 12.06 -18.34 -4.29
CA SER A 117 10.83 -18.80 -4.97
C SER A 117 10.65 -18.27 -6.39
N ILE A 118 11.68 -17.67 -7.00
CA ILE A 118 11.68 -17.33 -8.43
C ILE A 118 13.02 -17.78 -9.03
N SER A 119 13.13 -19.09 -9.24
CA SER A 119 14.08 -19.75 -10.13
C SER A 119 13.34 -20.87 -10.85
#